data_AF-A0A7X5N2Z0-F1
#
_entry.id   AF-A0A7X5N2Z0-F1
#
_cell.length_a   1.000
_cell.length_b   1.000
_cell.length_c   1.000
_cell.angle_alpha   90.00
_cell.angle_beta   90.00
_cell.angle_gamma   90.00
#
_symmetry.space_group_name_H-M   'P 1'
#
loop_
_entity.id
_entity.type
_entity.pdbx_description
1 polymer ?
#
loop_
_entity_poly.entity_id
_entity_poly.type
_entity_poly.pdbx_seq_one_letter_code
_entity_poly.pdbx_strand_id
1 'polypeptide(L)'
;PFKYDWAWQKYLDGCANHWMPQEVNMTADIALWKDPEGLTDDERRIVLRNLGFFSTADSLVANNLALAVYRLITNPECRQYILRQAFEEAIHTHAYQYCIESLAMDEGEIFNMYHEIPS
;
A
#
# COMPACT_ATOMS: atom_id res chain seq x y z
N PRO A 1 26.26 0.38 21.03
CA PRO A 1 26.15 -1.02 20.54
C PRO A 1 24.67 -1.35 20.36
N PHE A 2 24.31 -2.12 19.33
CA PHE A 2 22.91 -2.54 19.16
C PHE A 2 22.49 -3.47 20.30
N LYS A 3 21.26 -3.31 20.78
CA LYS A 3 20.64 -4.21 21.76
C LYS A 3 19.74 -5.23 21.08
N TYR A 4 19.08 -4.81 19.99
CA TYR A 4 18.16 -5.64 19.22
C TYR A 4 18.67 -5.84 17.79
N ASP A 5 19.58 -6.78 17.60
CA ASP A 5 20.14 -7.09 16.27
C ASP A 5 19.06 -7.50 15.26
N TRP A 6 17.97 -8.11 15.73
CA TRP A 6 16.83 -8.45 14.89
C TRP A 6 16.17 -7.22 14.25
N ALA A 7 16.10 -6.09 14.97
CA ALA A 7 15.48 -4.87 14.47
C ALA A 7 16.36 -4.22 13.41
N TRP A 8 17.67 -4.21 13.64
CA TRP A 8 18.65 -3.74 12.67
C TRP A 8 18.65 -4.61 11.40
N GLN A 9 18.59 -5.94 11.56
CA GLN A 9 18.52 -6.83 10.40
C GLN A 9 17.26 -6.59 9.57
N LYS A 10 16.09 -6.38 10.20
CA LYS A 10 14.84 -6.06 9.50
C LYS A 10 14.92 -4.74 8.73
N TYR A 11 15.60 -3.74 9.30
CA TYR A 11 15.90 -2.50 8.58
C TYR A 11 16.75 -2.74 7.32
N LEU A 12 17.82 -3.52 7.42
CA LEU A 12 18.66 -3.86 6.27
C LEU A 12 17.91 -4.66 5.20
N ASP A 13 17.15 -5.66 5.61
CA ASP A 13 16.32 -6.48 4.72
C ASP A 13 15.31 -5.59 3.96
N GLY A 14 14.62 -4.68 4.67
CA GLY A 14 13.68 -3.73 4.06
C GLY A 14 14.35 -2.77 3.07
N CYS A 15 15.52 -2.24 3.40
CA CYS A 15 16.30 -1.40 2.49
C CYS A 15 16.73 -2.14 1.21
N ALA A 16 17.07 -3.42 1.31
CA ALA A 16 17.45 -4.25 0.17
C ALA A 16 16.26 -4.56 -0.76
N ASN A 17 15.03 -4.52 -0.23
CA ASN A 17 13.78 -4.74 -0.96
C ASN A 17 13.21 -3.44 -1.56
N HIS A 18 14.07 -2.57 -2.09
CA HIS A 18 13.60 -1.36 -2.75
C HIS A 18 12.87 -1.71 -4.07
N TRP A 19 11.77 -1.01 -4.34
CA TRP A 19 11.03 -1.09 -5.59
C TRP A 19 10.20 0.17 -5.76
N MET A 20 9.72 0.42 -6.98
CA MET A 20 8.77 1.48 -7.30
C MET A 20 7.60 0.91 -8.11
N PRO A 21 6.36 1.38 -7.89
CA PRO A 21 5.19 0.83 -8.60
C PRO A 21 5.31 0.90 -10.13
N GLN A 22 5.91 1.97 -10.65
CA GLN A 22 6.12 2.18 -12.08
C GLN A 22 7.06 1.15 -12.74
N GLU A 23 7.78 0.35 -11.96
CA GLU A 23 8.60 -0.74 -12.48
C GLU A 23 7.74 -1.91 -12.99
N VAL A 24 6.46 -1.97 -12.61
CA VAL A 24 5.50 -2.98 -13.05
C VAL A 24 4.69 -2.47 -14.24
N ASN A 25 4.73 -3.19 -15.36
CA ASN A 25 4.02 -2.81 -16.58
C ASN A 25 2.53 -3.22 -16.52
N MET A 26 1.63 -2.23 -16.59
CA MET A 26 0.17 -2.42 -16.52
C MET A 26 -0.52 -2.60 -17.89
N THR A 27 0.20 -2.74 -19.01
CA THR A 27 -0.40 -2.73 -20.37
C THR A 27 -1.43 -3.85 -20.56
N ALA A 28 -1.14 -5.05 -20.07
CA ALA A 28 -2.04 -6.20 -20.19
C ALA A 28 -3.30 -6.00 -19.34
N ASP A 29 -3.14 -5.55 -18.10
CA ASP A 29 -4.21 -5.25 -17.16
C ASP A 29 -5.13 -4.15 -17.69
N ILE A 30 -4.56 -3.10 -18.29
CA ILE A 30 -5.33 -2.03 -18.95
C ILE A 30 -6.17 -2.58 -20.10
N ALA A 31 -5.60 -3.45 -20.93
CA ALA A 31 -6.32 -4.05 -22.05
C ALA A 31 -7.46 -4.94 -21.54
N LEU A 32 -7.20 -5.78 -20.54
CA LEU A 32 -8.19 -6.65 -19.90
C LEU A 32 -9.31 -5.86 -19.24
N TRP A 33 -8.97 -4.80 -18.50
CA TRP A 33 -9.94 -3.97 -17.79
C TRP A 33 -10.86 -3.20 -18.74
N LYS A 34 -10.36 -2.79 -19.91
CA LYS A 34 -11.13 -2.08 -20.94
C LYS A 34 -12.01 -2.99 -21.79
N ASP A 35 -11.69 -4.28 -21.88
CA ASP A 35 -12.49 -5.25 -22.62
C ASP A 35 -13.79 -5.55 -21.84
N PRO A 36 -14.98 -5.28 -22.41
CA PRO A 36 -16.26 -5.60 -21.77
C PRO A 36 -16.42 -7.09 -21.43
N GLU A 37 -15.78 -7.98 -22.20
CA GLU A 37 -15.82 -9.43 -21.98
C GLU A 37 -14.57 -9.95 -21.24
N GLY A 38 -13.66 -9.05 -20.85
CA GLY A 38 -12.38 -9.42 -20.23
C GLY A 38 -12.53 -9.93 -18.79
N LEU A 39 -13.48 -9.36 -18.04
CA LEU A 39 -13.80 -9.75 -16.67
C LEU A 39 -15.31 -9.70 -16.46
N THR A 40 -15.83 -10.69 -15.76
CA THR A 40 -17.21 -10.70 -15.27
C THR A 40 -17.44 -9.59 -14.23
N ASP A 41 -18.72 -9.25 -14.01
CA ASP A 41 -19.09 -8.25 -13.00
C ASP A 41 -18.62 -8.62 -11.59
N ASP A 42 -18.63 -9.91 -11.25
CA ASP A 42 -18.18 -10.38 -9.94
C ASP A 42 -16.66 -10.25 -9.78
N GLU A 43 -15.88 -10.55 -10.83
CA GLU A 43 -14.43 -10.36 -10.82
C GLU A 43 -14.06 -8.88 -10.71
N ARG A 44 -14.73 -8.01 -11.48
CA ARG A 44 -14.55 -6.55 -11.40
C ARG A 44 -14.87 -6.03 -10.01
N ARG A 45 -15.95 -6.52 -9.40
CA ARG A 45 -16.35 -6.15 -8.04
C ARG A 45 -15.29 -6.52 -7.02
N ILE A 46 -14.67 -7.70 -7.11
CA ILE A 46 -13.61 -8.10 -6.21
C ILE A 46 -12.42 -7.14 -6.30
N VAL A 47 -11.99 -6.80 -7.52
CA VAL A 47 -10.88 -5.84 -7.74
C VAL A 47 -11.20 -4.48 -7.14
N LEU A 48 -12.38 -3.93 -7.42
CA LEU A 48 -12.81 -2.62 -6.91
C LEU A 48 -12.87 -2.59 -5.38
N ARG A 49 -13.48 -3.60 -4.75
CA ARG A 49 -13.60 -3.66 -3.28
C ARG A 49 -12.25 -3.84 -2.61
N ASN A 50 -11.36 -4.61 -3.22
CA ASN A 50 -10.01 -4.80 -2.71
C ASN A 50 -9.21 -3.47 -2.76
N LEU A 51 -9.18 -2.81 -3.92
CA LEU A 51 -8.52 -1.52 -4.09
C LEU A 51 -9.11 -0.44 -3.19
N GLY A 52 -10.43 -0.38 -3.05
CA GLY A 52 -11.10 0.60 -2.19
C GLY A 52 -10.77 0.42 -0.71
N PHE A 53 -10.59 -0.82 -0.24
CA PHE A 53 -10.15 -1.08 1.13
C PHE A 53 -8.66 -0.72 1.33
N PHE A 54 -7.78 -1.26 0.49
CA PHE A 54 -6.34 -1.13 0.68
C PHE A 54 -5.80 0.27 0.44
N SER A 55 -6.40 1.03 -0.47
CA SER A 55 -5.99 2.40 -0.81
C SER A 55 -5.98 3.35 0.39
N THR A 56 -6.83 3.09 1.40
CA THR A 56 -6.89 3.88 2.65
C THR A 56 -6.30 3.15 3.85
N ALA A 57 -6.35 1.81 3.87
CA ALA A 57 -5.81 1.01 4.98
C ALA A 57 -4.32 1.24 5.21
N ASP A 58 -3.49 1.30 4.16
CA ASP A 58 -2.04 1.48 4.32
C ASP A 58 -1.69 2.89 4.82
N SER A 59 -2.50 3.90 4.46
CA SER A 59 -2.41 5.23 5.06
C SER A 59 -2.74 5.23 6.56
N LEU A 60 -3.69 4.41 7.02
CA LEU A 60 -3.97 4.24 8.45
C LEU A 60 -2.79 3.60 9.18
N VAL A 61 -2.15 2.58 8.58
CA VAL A 61 -0.96 1.95 9.15
C VAL A 61 0.20 2.94 9.24
N ALA A 62 0.50 3.68 8.17
CA ALA A 62 1.53 4.72 8.16
C ALA A 62 1.31 5.77 9.25
N ASN A 63 0.07 6.26 9.38
CA ASN A 63 -0.31 7.23 10.39
C ASN A 63 -0.15 6.68 11.81
N ASN A 64 -0.54 5.43 12.05
CA ASN A 64 -0.36 4.79 13.35
C ASN A 64 1.13 4.62 13.71
N LEU A 65 1.96 4.21 12.74
CA LEU A 65 3.41 4.09 12.93
C LEU A 65 4.02 5.44 13.34
N ALA A 66 3.70 6.51 12.62
CA ALA A 66 4.26 7.85 12.84
C ALA A 66 3.72 8.54 14.11
N LEU A 67 2.40 8.49 14.33
CA LEU A 67 1.73 9.30 15.36
C LEU A 67 1.59 8.60 16.72
N ALA A 68 1.59 7.26 16.73
CA ALA A 68 1.40 6.47 17.94
C ALA A 68 2.63 5.61 18.29
N VAL A 69 3.02 4.68 17.42
CA VAL A 69 4.03 3.65 17.73
C VAL A 69 5.41 4.28 17.95
N TYR A 70 5.85 5.14 17.03
CA TYR A 70 7.19 5.72 17.04
C TYR A 70 7.51 6.48 18.34
N ARG A 71 6.51 7.20 18.87
CA ARG A 71 6.61 7.94 20.15
C ARG A 71 6.90 7.01 21.33
N LEU A 72 6.27 5.84 21.36
CA LEU A 72 6.30 4.93 22.51
C LEU A 72 7.55 4.02 22.51
N ILE A 73 8.10 3.71 21.34
CA ILE A 73 9.32 2.94 21.23
C ILE A 73 10.53 3.83 21.54
N THR A 74 11.25 3.54 22.61
CA THR A 74 12.40 4.33 23.09
C THR A 74 13.75 3.70 22.75
N ASN A 75 13.81 2.90 21.67
CA ASN A 75 15.02 2.23 21.22
C ASN A 75 15.36 2.66 19.76
N PRO A 76 16.63 3.03 19.47
CA PRO A 76 17.00 3.61 18.20
C PRO A 76 16.94 2.63 17.02
N GLU A 77 17.41 1.39 17.16
CA GLU A 77 17.37 0.41 16.06
C GLU A 77 15.93 -0.01 15.70
N CYS A 78 15.03 -0.12 16.68
CA CYS A 78 13.61 -0.33 16.41
C CYS A 78 12.98 0.89 15.71
N ARG A 79 13.32 2.12 16.14
CA ARG A 79 12.86 3.35 15.47
C ARG A 79 13.33 3.43 14.03
N GLN A 80 14.58 3.02 13.75
CA GLN A 80 15.11 2.99 12.40
C GLN A 80 14.30 2.08 11.48
N TYR A 81 13.90 0.89 11.97
CA TYR A 81 13.03 0.01 11.20
C TYR A 81 11.62 0.58 11.02
N ILE A 82 11.03 1.21 12.05
CA ILE A 82 9.72 1.87 11.92
C ILE A 82 9.73 2.95 10.84
N LEU A 83 10.80 3.73 10.71
CA LEU A 83 10.92 4.72 9.64
C LEU A 83 10.94 4.06 8.25
N ARG A 84 11.65 2.93 8.12
CA ARG A 84 11.67 2.16 6.87
C ARG A 84 10.29 1.59 6.54
N GLN A 85 9.60 1.00 7.52
CA GLN A 85 8.25 0.47 7.34
C GLN A 85 7.26 1.59 6.95
N ALA A 86 7.29 2.74 7.63
CA ALA A 86 6.42 3.86 7.29
C ALA A 86 6.65 4.38 5.86
N PHE A 87 7.89 4.34 5.37
CA PHE A 87 8.19 4.63 3.97
C PHE A 87 7.65 3.55 3.02
N GLU A 88 7.72 2.27 3.39
CA GLU A 88 7.12 1.18 2.62
C GLU A 88 5.59 1.34 2.50
N GLU A 89 4.89 1.75 3.55
CA GLU A 89 3.45 2.04 3.47
C GLU A 89 3.12 3.21 2.52
N ALA A 90 4.02 4.18 2.40
CA ALA A 90 3.88 5.26 1.43
C ALA A 90 4.07 4.75 -0.02
N ILE A 91 4.99 3.80 -0.23
CA ILE A 91 5.16 3.12 -1.51
C ILE A 91 3.95 2.24 -1.84
N HIS A 92 3.34 1.57 -0.86
CA HIS A 92 2.11 0.81 -1.07
C HIS A 92 0.95 1.72 -1.47
N THR A 93 0.78 2.85 -0.76
CA THR A 93 -0.23 3.87 -1.11
C THR A 93 -0.03 4.40 -2.53
N HIS A 94 1.23 4.65 -2.91
CA HIS A 94 1.60 5.04 -4.27
C HIS A 94 1.28 3.94 -5.30
N ALA A 95 1.43 2.66 -4.95
CA ALA A 95 1.09 1.56 -5.83
C ALA A 95 -0.41 1.49 -6.14
N TYR A 96 -1.28 1.70 -5.14
CA TYR A 96 -2.71 1.75 -5.40
C TYR A 96 -3.10 2.93 -6.29
N GLN A 97 -2.53 4.12 -6.04
CA GLN A 97 -2.73 5.27 -6.92
C GLN A 97 -2.33 4.95 -8.36
N TYR A 98 -1.16 4.33 -8.55
CA TYR A 98 -0.68 3.94 -9.87
C TYR A 98 -1.64 2.97 -10.58
N CYS A 99 -2.18 1.98 -9.87
CA CYS A 99 -3.19 1.06 -10.41
C CYS A 99 -4.49 1.77 -10.77
N ILE A 100 -5.03 2.61 -9.88
CA ILE A 100 -6.28 3.35 -10.07
C ILE A 100 -6.19 4.28 -11.28
N GLU A 101 -5.10 5.06 -11.39
CA GLU A 101 -4.84 5.93 -12.54
C GLU A 101 -4.68 5.13 -13.83
N SER A 102 -3.89 4.04 -13.80
CA SER A 102 -3.63 3.22 -14.98
C SER A 102 -4.92 2.62 -15.55
N LEU A 103 -5.80 2.13 -14.68
CA LEU A 103 -7.08 1.52 -15.05
C LEU A 103 -8.20 2.55 -15.31
N ALA A 104 -7.91 3.85 -15.18
CA ALA A 104 -8.85 4.96 -15.34
C ALA A 104 -10.13 4.79 -14.49
N MET A 105 -9.95 4.35 -13.24
CA MET A 105 -11.03 4.21 -12.26
C MET A 105 -11.43 5.58 -11.68
N ASP A 106 -12.64 5.69 -11.13
CA ASP A 106 -13.04 6.87 -10.37
C ASP A 106 -12.33 6.88 -9.02
N GLU A 107 -11.34 7.77 -8.87
CA GLU A 107 -10.58 7.93 -7.63
C GLU A 107 -11.49 8.25 -6.44
N GLY A 108 -12.49 9.11 -6.63
CA GLY A 108 -13.40 9.53 -5.56
C GLY A 108 -14.24 8.36 -5.05
N GLU A 109 -14.73 7.52 -5.96
CA GLU A 109 -15.43 6.29 -5.60
C GLU A 109 -14.51 5.35 -4.83
N ILE A 110 -13.31 5.04 -5.36
CA ILE A 110 -12.40 4.06 -4.78
C ILE A 110 -11.89 4.48 -3.41
N PHE A 111 -11.40 5.72 -3.25
CA PHE A 111 -10.86 6.19 -1.98
C PHE A 111 -11.94 6.40 -0.91
N ASN A 112 -13.21 6.57 -1.27
CA ASN A 112 -14.30 6.73 -0.30
C ASN A 112 -15.03 5.41 0.03
N MET A 113 -14.69 4.30 -0.64
CA MET A 113 -15.36 3.00 -0.41
C MET A 113 -15.36 2.57 1.05
N TYR A 114 -14.30 2.85 1.80
CA TYR A 114 -14.22 2.48 3.23
C TYR A 114 -15.28 3.16 4.11
N HIS A 115 -15.90 4.26 3.66
CA HIS A 115 -17.01 4.91 4.33
C HIS A 115 -18.38 4.45 3.81
N GLU A 116 -18.48 4.13 2.52
CA GLU A 116 -19.77 3.90 1.85
C GLU A 116 -20.22 2.44 1.88
N ILE A 117 -19.29 1.52 2.13
CA ILE A 117 -19.51 0.08 2.04
C ILE A 117 -19.37 -0.56 3.43
N PRO A 118 -20.45 -1.19 3.95
CA PRO A 118 -20.35 -2.04 5.13
C PRO A 118 -19.45 -3.25 4.85
N SER A 119 -18.63 -3.62 5.84
CA SER A 119 -17.80 -4.83 5.84
C SER A 119 -18.63 -6.11 5.91
#